data_AF-A0A7I8L1U8-F1
#
_entry.id   AF-A0A7I8L1U8-F1
#
_cell.length_a   1.000
_cell.length_b   1.000
_cell.length_c   1.000
_cell.angle_alpha   90.00
_cell.angle_beta   90.00
_cell.angle_gamma   90.00
#
_symmetry.space_group_name_H-M   'P 1'
#
loop_
_entity.id
_entity.type
_entity.pdbx_description
1 polymer ?
#
loop_
_entity_poly.entity_id
_entity_poly.type
_entity_poly.pdbx_seq_one_letter_code
_entity_poly.pdbx_strand_id
1 'polypeptide(L)'
;MGAGHGIRVLFGVVSPFLAVLLLFVAMYHCRNRSCNGGRDRRRRWLGWRGRPSGEKGHGGEGDGEEEEAEAEELISFPGGEDLTVHAILDAPGEVVGKSNYSTLYKAWVGVSCSDDGGGGGGSGRRGSLMLLRFVRPACIGRTGEVLPAVQLLGFVRHPNLVPLHALYVGPRGEKLLILPFFSGGSLYHFLKDGSKESYQWELIHQVSVGIAEGLDHLHNGLPRPVVHGNLKSKNILLDDSRRPRLSDFGLHLLLNPNSGQEMLEALAAEGYKSPELMKMREASKASDIYSLGIIFLEMITRKEPSSELAPPANRRLPSSIWNPVFDGKAAEMLCPELLRRSTKEGSIKEDGLLEFFQLAMACCSPSPLLRPDIKDVRRKLADIGRLVRPPS
;
A
#
# COMPACT_ATOMS: atom_id res chain seq x y z
N MET A 1 -34.47 -65.20 47.02
CA MET A 1 -35.59 -65.55 46.13
C MET A 1 -36.39 -64.28 45.85
N GLY A 2 -36.60 -63.94 44.55
CA GLY A 2 -37.56 -62.94 43.99
C GLY A 2 -37.37 -61.47 44.38
N ALA A 3 -36.91 -60.54 43.52
CA ALA A 3 -37.56 -59.93 42.33
C ALA A 3 -38.92 -59.28 42.65
N GLY A 4 -39.26 -58.01 42.34
CA GLY A 4 -38.61 -56.90 41.62
C GLY A 4 -39.65 -55.81 41.25
N HIS A 5 -39.19 -54.69 40.66
CA HIS A 5 -39.91 -53.59 39.96
C HIS A 5 -40.39 -52.37 40.79
N GLY A 6 -40.06 -51.12 40.50
CA GLY A 6 -39.27 -50.56 39.39
C GLY A 6 -40.00 -49.39 38.72
N ILE A 7 -39.66 -48.13 39.08
CA ILE A 7 -39.76 -46.98 38.18
C ILE A 7 -38.52 -46.10 38.43
N ARG A 8 -37.57 -46.15 37.50
CA ARG A 8 -36.42 -45.24 37.41
C ARG A 8 -36.75 -44.19 36.35
N VAL A 9 -36.82 -42.93 36.73
CA VAL A 9 -36.77 -41.80 35.79
C VAL A 9 -35.29 -41.47 35.59
N LEU A 10 -34.76 -41.82 34.42
CA LEU A 10 -33.38 -41.52 34.03
C LEU A 10 -33.35 -40.12 33.40
N PHE A 11 -32.87 -39.12 34.14
CA PHE A 11 -32.43 -37.87 33.53
C PHE A 11 -31.07 -38.12 32.86
N GLY A 12 -31.08 -38.28 31.55
CA GLY A 12 -29.87 -38.36 30.74
C GLY A 12 -29.11 -37.05 30.82
N VAL A 13 -27.88 -37.12 31.34
CA VAL A 13 -26.91 -36.01 31.28
C VAL A 13 -26.56 -35.81 29.81
N VAL A 14 -27.09 -34.74 29.22
CA VAL A 14 -26.69 -34.31 27.87
C VAL A 14 -25.21 -33.96 27.94
N SER A 15 -24.39 -34.71 27.21
CA SER A 15 -22.94 -34.49 27.13
C SER A 15 -22.66 -33.01 26.82
N PRO A 16 -21.71 -32.36 27.51
CA PRO A 16 -21.34 -30.95 27.26
C PRO A 16 -21.06 -30.65 25.79
N PHE A 17 -20.59 -31.66 25.05
CA PHE A 17 -20.35 -31.59 23.61
C PHE A 17 -21.62 -31.34 22.78
N LEU A 18 -22.76 -31.93 23.18
CA LEU A 18 -24.01 -31.75 22.45
C LEU A 18 -24.58 -30.35 22.67
N ALA A 19 -24.40 -29.78 23.87
CA ALA A 19 -24.81 -28.41 24.17
C ALA A 19 -23.97 -27.38 23.38
N VAL A 20 -22.65 -27.62 23.25
CA VAL A 20 -21.77 -26.77 22.43
C VAL A 20 -22.11 -26.88 20.95
N LEU A 21 -22.42 -28.08 20.45
CA LEU A 21 -22.83 -28.29 19.06
C LEU A 21 -24.15 -27.57 18.74
N LEU A 22 -25.13 -27.63 19.64
CA LEU A 22 -26.41 -26.91 19.49
C LEU A 22 -26.23 -25.39 19.52
N LEU A 23 -25.31 -24.86 20.33
CA LEU A 23 -24.97 -23.44 20.33
C LEU A 23 -24.30 -23.00 19.01
N PHE A 24 -23.42 -23.81 18.44
CA PHE A 24 -22.81 -23.52 17.13
C PHE A 24 -23.84 -23.54 15.99
N VAL A 25 -24.76 -24.50 16.00
CA VAL A 25 -25.85 -24.58 15.00
C VAL A 25 -26.81 -23.39 15.16
N ALA A 26 -27.14 -22.98 16.39
CA ALA A 26 -27.94 -21.79 16.65
C ALA A 26 -27.25 -20.50 16.17
N MET A 27 -25.97 -20.33 16.45
CA MET A 27 -25.17 -19.19 15.96
C MET A 27 -25.08 -19.15 14.43
N TYR A 28 -24.93 -20.31 13.79
CA TYR A 28 -24.91 -20.44 12.34
C TYR A 28 -26.26 -20.03 11.72
N HIS A 29 -27.39 -20.49 12.30
CA HIS A 29 -28.72 -20.10 11.82
C HIS A 29 -29.09 -18.64 12.15
N CYS A 30 -28.62 -18.07 13.25
CA CYS A 30 -28.78 -16.65 13.56
C CYS A 30 -27.99 -15.75 12.59
N ARG A 31 -26.75 -16.13 12.23
CA ARG A 31 -25.98 -15.42 11.18
C ARG A 31 -26.66 -15.52 9.82
N ASN A 32 -27.20 -16.68 9.47
CA ASN A 32 -27.81 -16.88 8.15
C ASN A 32 -29.20 -16.21 8.04
N ARG A 33 -29.93 -16.03 9.16
CA ARG A 33 -31.20 -15.26 9.17
C ARG A 33 -31.00 -13.74 9.18
N SER A 34 -29.86 -13.23 9.65
CA SER A 34 -29.56 -11.79 9.62
C SER A 34 -29.27 -11.24 8.22
N CYS A 35 -29.06 -12.11 7.22
CA CYS A 35 -28.82 -11.71 5.83
C CYS A 35 -30.09 -11.69 4.94
N ASN A 36 -31.30 -11.93 5.49
CA ASN A 36 -32.51 -12.04 4.68
C ASN A 36 -33.70 -11.15 5.11
N GLY A 37 -33.47 -10.11 5.91
CA GLY A 37 -34.50 -9.16 6.32
C GLY A 37 -34.02 -7.71 6.24
N GLY A 38 -34.34 -7.01 5.14
CA GLY A 38 -33.98 -5.60 4.98
C GLY A 38 -34.18 -5.05 3.57
N ARG A 39 -35.28 -5.43 2.90
CA ARG A 39 -35.72 -4.86 1.63
C ARG A 39 -36.66 -3.70 1.97
N ASP A 40 -36.16 -2.48 2.12
CA ASP A 40 -36.83 -1.24 1.72
C ASP A 40 -36.08 0.03 2.18
N ARG A 41 -35.53 0.75 1.20
CA ARG A 41 -35.53 2.22 1.07
C ARG A 41 -34.71 2.60 -0.16
N ARG A 42 -35.26 2.30 -1.34
CA ARG A 42 -34.93 3.00 -2.59
C ARG A 42 -35.88 4.19 -2.71
N ARG A 43 -35.34 5.41 -2.81
CA ARG A 43 -35.73 6.44 -3.79
C ARG A 43 -35.02 7.76 -3.48
N ARG A 44 -34.63 8.46 -4.57
CA ARG A 44 -33.95 9.77 -4.65
C ARG A 44 -32.45 9.61 -4.38
N TRP A 45 -31.58 9.56 -5.38
CA TRP A 45 -31.36 10.57 -6.41
C TRP A 45 -31.00 9.93 -7.76
N LEU A 46 -31.81 10.19 -8.77
CA LEU A 46 -31.54 9.95 -10.20
C LEU A 46 -31.86 11.27 -10.88
N GLY A 47 -30.89 11.83 -11.60
CA GLY A 47 -31.02 13.11 -12.25
C GLY A 47 -29.94 13.34 -13.29
N TRP A 48 -29.67 12.37 -14.17
CA TRP A 48 -29.08 12.70 -15.46
C TRP A 48 -29.75 11.90 -16.58
N ARG A 49 -30.39 12.64 -17.49
CA ARG A 49 -30.80 12.19 -18.82
C ARG A 49 -29.84 12.85 -19.81
N GLY A 50 -29.13 12.05 -20.59
CA GLY A 50 -28.53 12.45 -21.87
C GLY A 50 -29.03 11.48 -22.93
N ARG A 51 -29.69 12.02 -23.97
CA ARG A 51 -30.16 11.26 -25.14
C ARG A 51 -28.96 10.82 -25.99
N PRO A 52 -28.98 9.62 -26.60
CA PRO A 52 -28.15 9.34 -27.76
C PRO A 52 -28.90 9.76 -29.05
N SER A 53 -28.28 10.61 -29.86
CA SER A 53 -28.67 10.81 -31.26
C SER A 53 -28.04 9.68 -32.07
N GLY A 54 -28.87 8.94 -32.80
CA GLY A 54 -28.45 7.79 -33.57
C GLY A 54 -28.01 8.13 -34.99
N GLU A 55 -27.29 7.19 -35.58
CA GLU A 55 -27.41 6.80 -36.99
C GLU A 55 -27.05 5.32 -37.11
N LYS A 56 -27.92 4.54 -37.76
CA LYS A 56 -27.76 3.11 -38.03
C LYS A 56 -27.15 2.93 -39.41
N GLY A 57 -26.02 2.25 -39.50
CA GLY A 57 -25.53 1.57 -40.70
C GLY A 57 -25.65 0.06 -40.54
N HIS A 58 -26.07 -0.62 -41.59
CA HIS A 58 -26.39 -2.05 -41.64
C HIS A 58 -25.18 -2.88 -42.10
N GLY A 59 -24.95 -4.06 -41.50
CA GLY A 59 -24.38 -5.23 -42.19
C GLY A 59 -23.01 -5.73 -41.70
N GLY A 60 -23.00 -7.00 -41.25
CA GLY A 60 -21.78 -7.84 -41.20
C GLY A 60 -21.67 -8.70 -39.94
N GLU A 61 -22.24 -9.91 -39.96
CA GLU A 61 -21.92 -10.96 -39.00
C GLU A 61 -20.48 -11.43 -39.19
N GLY A 62 -19.70 -11.35 -38.12
CA GLY A 62 -18.40 -11.99 -37.98
C GLY A 62 -18.15 -12.23 -36.51
N ASP A 63 -18.09 -13.50 -36.10
CA ASP A 63 -17.71 -13.94 -34.76
C ASP A 63 -16.24 -13.57 -34.49
N GLY A 64 -16.02 -12.32 -34.10
CA GLY A 64 -14.92 -11.89 -33.27
C GLY A 64 -15.47 -11.61 -31.89
N GLU A 65 -14.78 -12.01 -30.83
CA GLU A 65 -15.05 -11.44 -29.50
C GLU A 65 -14.84 -9.92 -29.62
N GLU A 66 -15.91 -9.16 -29.86
CA GLU A 66 -15.88 -7.70 -29.80
C GLU A 66 -15.48 -7.36 -28.36
N GLU A 67 -14.24 -6.90 -28.17
CA GLU A 67 -13.87 -6.19 -26.94
C GLU A 67 -14.86 -5.02 -26.82
N GLU A 68 -15.84 -5.15 -25.93
CA GLU A 68 -16.75 -4.06 -25.58
C GLU A 68 -15.89 -2.84 -25.24
N ALA A 69 -15.93 -1.83 -26.12
CA ALA A 69 -15.21 -0.58 -25.92
C ALA A 69 -15.66 0.06 -24.60
N GLU A 70 -14.71 0.41 -23.73
CA GLU A 70 -15.03 1.12 -22.50
C GLU A 70 -15.44 2.57 -22.84
N ALA A 71 -16.33 3.16 -22.06
CA ALA A 71 -16.63 4.58 -22.23
C ALA A 71 -15.41 5.40 -21.78
N GLU A 72 -15.01 6.40 -22.57
CA GLU A 72 -13.98 7.35 -22.15
C GLU A 72 -14.49 8.11 -20.91
N GLU A 73 -13.77 7.99 -19.80
CA GLU A 73 -14.18 8.57 -18.52
C GLU A 73 -12.97 9.08 -17.74
N LEU A 74 -13.15 10.22 -17.06
CA LEU A 74 -12.22 10.72 -16.07
C LEU A 74 -12.90 10.76 -14.70
N ILE A 75 -12.40 9.94 -13.79
CA ILE A 75 -12.89 9.85 -12.43
C ILE A 75 -11.96 10.66 -11.53
N SER A 76 -12.40 11.84 -11.12
CA SER A 76 -11.63 12.74 -10.26
C SER A 76 -11.85 12.46 -8.77
N PHE A 77 -10.80 12.68 -8.00
CA PHE A 77 -10.75 12.59 -6.54
C PHE A 77 -10.23 13.90 -5.96
N PRO A 78 -10.30 14.13 -4.63
CA PRO A 78 -9.85 15.39 -4.03
C PRO A 78 -8.42 15.79 -4.43
N GLY A 79 -8.24 16.97 -5.03
CA GLY A 79 -6.98 17.44 -5.60
C GLY A 79 -6.82 17.23 -7.12
N GLY A 80 -7.81 16.61 -7.78
CA GLY A 80 -7.87 16.38 -9.22
C GLY A 80 -9.09 17.01 -9.90
N GLU A 81 -9.77 17.95 -9.25
CA GLU A 81 -10.99 18.60 -9.73
C GLU A 81 -10.77 19.39 -11.03
N ASP A 82 -9.61 20.01 -11.15
CA ASP A 82 -9.27 20.86 -12.29
C ASP A 82 -8.57 20.10 -13.45
N LEU A 83 -8.52 18.76 -13.37
CA LEU A 83 -7.94 17.91 -14.40
C LEU A 83 -8.95 17.64 -15.52
N THR A 84 -8.46 17.64 -16.76
CA THR A 84 -9.26 17.30 -17.94
C THR A 84 -8.57 16.21 -18.75
N VAL A 85 -9.36 15.40 -19.48
CA VAL A 85 -8.84 14.34 -20.36
C VAL A 85 -7.84 14.92 -21.36
N HIS A 86 -8.21 16.01 -22.03
CA HIS A 86 -7.36 16.69 -23.01
C HIS A 86 -6.03 17.14 -22.40
N ALA A 87 -6.05 17.77 -21.22
CA ALA A 87 -4.81 18.21 -20.56
C ALA A 87 -3.90 17.05 -20.14
N ILE A 88 -4.46 15.88 -19.79
CA ILE A 88 -3.68 14.70 -19.39
C ILE A 88 -3.07 14.01 -20.62
N LEU A 89 -3.86 13.79 -21.67
CA LEU A 89 -3.42 13.03 -22.85
C LEU A 89 -2.46 13.82 -23.75
N ASP A 90 -2.60 15.15 -23.81
CA ASP A 90 -1.72 16.01 -24.60
C ASP A 90 -0.50 16.49 -23.82
N ALA A 91 -0.40 16.16 -22.52
CA ALA A 91 0.72 16.58 -21.69
C ALA A 91 2.02 15.97 -22.22
N PRO A 92 3.07 16.78 -22.49
CA PRO A 92 4.37 16.26 -22.81
C PRO A 92 4.91 15.48 -21.60
N GLY A 93 5.23 14.21 -21.82
CA GLY A 93 5.67 13.30 -20.76
C GLY A 93 6.91 12.50 -21.14
N GLU A 94 7.75 12.23 -20.16
CA GLU A 94 8.92 11.34 -20.27
C GLU A 94 8.71 10.08 -19.43
N VAL A 95 9.24 8.95 -19.89
CA VAL A 95 9.17 7.69 -19.13
C VAL A 95 10.18 7.73 -17.99
N VAL A 96 9.70 7.60 -16.75
CA VAL A 96 10.54 7.60 -15.54
C VAL A 96 10.60 6.23 -14.86
N GLY A 97 9.74 5.29 -15.25
CA GLY A 97 9.76 3.94 -14.69
C GLY A 97 8.96 2.94 -15.52
N LYS A 98 9.36 1.67 -15.46
CA LYS A 98 8.65 0.54 -16.06
C LYS A 98 8.58 -0.61 -15.07
N SER A 99 7.44 -1.28 -15.03
CA SER A 99 7.24 -2.57 -14.35
C SER A 99 6.57 -3.55 -15.31
N ASN A 100 6.39 -4.81 -14.90
CA ASN A 100 5.71 -5.81 -15.71
C ASN A 100 4.24 -5.48 -15.99
N TYR A 101 3.61 -4.66 -15.14
CA TYR A 101 2.20 -4.29 -15.25
C TYR A 101 1.95 -2.83 -15.62
N SER A 102 2.96 -1.95 -15.59
CA SER A 102 2.76 -0.52 -15.84
C SER A 102 3.96 0.22 -16.40
N THR A 103 3.70 1.39 -16.96
CA THR A 103 4.70 2.40 -17.33
C THR A 103 4.37 3.68 -16.58
N LEU A 104 5.37 4.31 -16.00
CA LEU A 104 5.24 5.57 -15.26
C LEU A 104 5.83 6.71 -16.08
N TYR A 105 5.01 7.73 -16.32
CA TYR A 105 5.39 8.93 -17.04
C TYR A 105 5.42 10.11 -16.07
N LYS A 106 6.40 10.99 -16.25
CA LYS A 106 6.45 12.30 -15.62
C LYS A 106 6.03 13.32 -16.66
N ALA A 107 4.95 14.04 -16.41
CA ALA A 107 4.33 14.92 -17.39
C ALA A 107 3.94 16.27 -16.77
N TRP A 108 4.07 17.34 -17.54
CA TRP A 108 3.57 18.65 -17.16
C TRP A 108 2.11 18.80 -17.61
N VAL A 109 1.17 18.65 -16.66
CA VAL A 109 -0.26 18.66 -16.95
C VAL A 109 -0.81 20.07 -16.74
N GLY A 110 -1.45 20.63 -17.77
CA GLY A 110 -2.13 21.92 -17.68
C GLY A 110 -3.39 21.82 -16.83
N VAL A 111 -3.69 22.88 -16.08
CA VAL A 111 -4.88 22.95 -15.23
C VAL A 111 -5.82 24.00 -15.82
N SER A 112 -7.06 23.62 -16.14
CA SER A 112 -8.05 24.56 -16.66
C SER A 112 -8.48 25.50 -15.55
N CYS A 113 -8.16 26.78 -15.66
CA CYS A 113 -8.75 27.80 -14.81
C CYS A 113 -10.12 28.15 -15.39
N SER A 114 -11.17 28.10 -14.57
CA SER A 114 -12.38 28.85 -14.86
C SER A 114 -12.02 30.34 -14.83
N ASP A 115 -12.04 30.99 -15.99
CA ASP A 115 -11.85 32.43 -16.12
C ASP A 115 -12.92 33.16 -15.31
N ASP A 116 -12.58 33.56 -14.07
CA ASP A 116 -13.33 34.59 -13.37
C ASP A 116 -12.91 35.93 -13.99
N GLY A 117 -13.85 36.55 -14.70
CA GLY A 117 -13.62 37.71 -15.56
C GLY A 117 -12.87 38.85 -14.86
N GLY A 118 -11.69 39.16 -15.36
CA GLY A 118 -10.90 40.31 -14.94
C GLY A 118 -9.68 40.44 -15.83
N GLY A 119 -9.75 41.32 -16.83
CA GLY A 119 -8.74 41.45 -17.87
C GLY A 119 -7.34 41.84 -17.38
N GLY A 120 -6.36 41.52 -18.21
CA GLY A 120 -5.02 42.12 -18.15
C GLY A 120 -3.88 41.11 -18.10
N GLY A 121 -3.33 40.78 -19.28
CA GLY A 121 -1.90 40.54 -19.51
C GLY A 121 -1.18 39.56 -18.58
N GLY A 122 -1.25 38.27 -18.91
CA GLY A 122 -0.34 37.26 -18.36
C GLY A 122 -0.94 35.86 -18.34
N SER A 123 -1.13 35.25 -19.52
CA SER A 123 -1.49 33.82 -19.63
C SER A 123 -0.30 32.95 -19.22
N GLY A 124 0.05 32.97 -17.93
CA GLY A 124 0.90 31.94 -17.34
C GLY A 124 0.15 30.62 -17.44
N ARG A 125 0.65 29.67 -18.23
CA ARG A 125 0.14 28.29 -18.25
C ARG A 125 0.22 27.73 -16.82
N ARG A 126 -0.88 27.79 -16.07
CA ARG A 126 -0.97 27.16 -14.76
C ARG A 126 -1.01 25.65 -14.99
N GLY A 127 0.05 24.98 -14.58
CA GLY A 127 0.21 23.54 -14.74
C GLY A 127 0.96 22.99 -13.53
N SER A 128 0.95 21.68 -13.39
CA SER A 128 1.69 21.01 -12.33
C SER A 128 2.36 19.76 -12.88
N LEU A 129 3.54 19.49 -12.35
CA LEU A 129 4.25 18.27 -12.68
C LEU A 129 3.54 17.10 -11.99
N MET A 130 3.15 16.10 -12.77
CA MET A 130 2.41 14.93 -12.31
C MET A 130 3.06 13.64 -12.76
N LEU A 131 2.71 12.56 -12.07
CA LEU A 131 3.02 11.19 -12.44
C LEU A 131 1.79 10.54 -13.04
N LEU A 132 1.93 10.02 -14.26
CA LEU A 132 0.88 9.29 -14.96
C LEU A 132 1.29 7.82 -15.01
N ARG A 133 0.61 6.96 -14.24
CA ARG A 133 0.87 5.51 -14.24
C ARG A 133 -0.09 4.84 -15.21
N PHE A 134 0.43 4.47 -16.37
CA PHE A 134 -0.30 3.69 -17.36
C PHE A 134 -0.24 2.22 -16.97
N VAL A 135 -1.36 1.65 -16.54
CA VAL A 135 -1.49 0.21 -16.27
C VAL A 135 -1.84 -0.47 -17.58
N ARG A 136 -1.06 -1.48 -17.96
CA ARG A 136 -1.27 -2.20 -19.23
C ARG A 136 -2.66 -2.86 -19.21
N PRO A 137 -3.48 -2.76 -20.27
CA PRO A 137 -4.83 -3.32 -20.29
C PRO A 137 -4.86 -4.81 -19.90
N ALA A 138 -3.90 -5.61 -20.38
CA ALA A 138 -3.77 -7.02 -20.06
C ALA A 138 -3.45 -7.34 -18.58
N CYS A 139 -3.14 -6.33 -17.75
CA CYS A 139 -2.74 -6.48 -16.35
C CYS A 139 -3.82 -6.04 -15.35
N ILE A 140 -4.88 -5.38 -15.82
CA ILE A 140 -5.90 -4.73 -14.99
C ILE A 140 -7.29 -5.26 -15.38
N GLY A 141 -8.19 -5.38 -14.39
CA GLY A 141 -9.57 -5.79 -14.65
C GLY A 141 -10.34 -4.75 -15.47
N ARG A 142 -11.54 -5.12 -15.92
CA ARG A 142 -12.48 -4.18 -16.55
C ARG A 142 -12.85 -3.08 -15.57
N THR A 143 -13.24 -1.91 -16.08
CA THR A 143 -13.55 -0.74 -15.22
C THR A 143 -14.55 -1.07 -14.13
N GLY A 144 -15.64 -1.80 -14.43
CA GLY A 144 -16.64 -2.21 -13.43
C GLY A 144 -16.10 -3.09 -12.29
N GLU A 145 -15.04 -3.87 -12.53
CA GLU A 145 -14.43 -4.76 -11.54
C GLU A 145 -13.49 -3.99 -10.61
N VAL A 146 -12.71 -3.06 -11.17
CA VAL A 146 -11.70 -2.30 -10.41
C VAL A 146 -12.26 -1.05 -9.75
N LEU A 147 -13.37 -0.51 -10.25
CA LEU A 147 -13.97 0.75 -9.78
C LEU A 147 -14.18 0.81 -8.26
N PRO A 148 -14.69 -0.23 -7.56
CA PRO A 148 -14.82 -0.19 -6.11
C PRO A 148 -13.48 0.00 -5.38
N ALA A 149 -12.41 -0.64 -5.87
CA ALA A 149 -11.08 -0.49 -5.30
C ALA A 149 -10.49 0.89 -5.63
N VAL A 150 -10.66 1.38 -6.87
CA VAL A 150 -10.22 2.73 -7.27
C VAL A 150 -10.92 3.78 -6.42
N GLN A 151 -12.24 3.67 -6.19
CA GLN A 151 -12.96 4.60 -5.32
C GLN A 151 -12.44 4.55 -3.88
N LEU A 152 -12.21 3.36 -3.32
CA LEU A 152 -11.64 3.22 -1.99
C LEU A 152 -10.27 3.94 -1.89
N LEU A 153 -9.36 3.68 -2.83
CA LEU A 153 -8.01 4.25 -2.85
C LEU A 153 -8.03 5.75 -3.15
N GLY A 154 -8.92 6.16 -4.04
CA GLY A 154 -9.11 7.54 -4.51
C GLY A 154 -9.44 8.52 -3.41
N PHE A 155 -10.14 8.09 -2.34
CA PHE A 155 -10.48 8.95 -1.21
C PHE A 155 -9.49 8.90 -0.03
N VAL A 156 -8.44 8.07 -0.08
CA VAL A 156 -7.45 8.00 1.01
C VAL A 156 -6.62 9.27 1.07
N ARG A 157 -6.63 9.98 2.21
CA ARG A 157 -5.89 11.24 2.39
C ARG A 157 -5.12 11.23 3.71
N HIS A 158 -3.79 11.39 3.60
CA HIS A 158 -2.89 11.48 4.74
C HIS A 158 -1.57 12.18 4.31
N PRO A 159 -0.92 12.97 5.18
CA PRO A 159 0.33 13.65 4.83
C PRO A 159 1.46 12.72 4.34
N ASN A 160 1.50 11.50 4.86
CA ASN A 160 2.51 10.48 4.50
C ASN A 160 2.03 9.47 3.44
N LEU A 161 0.97 9.75 2.70
CA LEU A 161 0.50 8.93 1.58
C LEU A 161 0.48 9.78 0.30
N VAL A 162 0.78 9.16 -0.84
CA VAL A 162 0.63 9.80 -2.15
C VAL A 162 -0.86 9.75 -2.54
N PRO A 163 -1.56 10.88 -2.67
CA PRO A 163 -2.96 10.86 -3.05
C PRO A 163 -3.12 10.47 -4.53
N LEU A 164 -4.18 9.73 -4.84
CA LEU A 164 -4.67 9.56 -6.19
C LEU A 164 -5.55 10.76 -6.54
N HIS A 165 -5.20 11.51 -7.58
CA HIS A 165 -5.95 12.69 -8.03
C HIS A 165 -7.05 12.31 -9.03
N ALA A 166 -6.77 11.38 -9.95
CA ALA A 166 -7.77 10.89 -10.88
C ALA A 166 -7.42 9.52 -11.45
N LEU A 167 -8.42 8.85 -12.02
CA LEU A 167 -8.27 7.72 -12.93
C LEU A 167 -8.86 8.13 -14.27
N TYR A 168 -8.06 8.05 -15.34
CA TYR A 168 -8.56 8.08 -16.70
C TYR A 168 -8.79 6.65 -17.21
N VAL A 169 -9.94 6.43 -17.85
CA VAL A 169 -10.35 5.22 -18.53
C VAL A 169 -10.49 5.52 -20.02
N GLY A 170 -9.71 4.83 -20.84
CA GLY A 170 -9.72 4.98 -22.29
C GLY A 170 -10.59 3.95 -23.01
N PRO A 171 -10.96 4.22 -24.27
CA PRO A 171 -11.91 3.41 -25.01
C PRO A 171 -11.43 1.98 -25.33
N ARG A 172 -10.12 1.73 -25.28
CA ARG A 172 -9.52 0.40 -25.48
C ARG A 172 -9.16 -0.27 -24.16
N GLY A 173 -9.82 0.13 -23.07
CA GLY A 173 -9.57 -0.39 -21.73
C GLY A 173 -8.31 0.16 -21.06
N GLU A 174 -7.70 1.22 -21.61
CA GLU A 174 -6.56 1.90 -21.01
C GLU A 174 -6.92 2.46 -19.64
N LYS A 175 -6.02 2.30 -18.66
CA LYS A 175 -6.21 2.85 -17.32
C LYS A 175 -4.97 3.61 -16.89
N LEU A 176 -5.16 4.91 -16.64
CA LEU A 176 -4.09 5.83 -16.30
C LEU A 176 -4.39 6.45 -14.93
N LEU A 177 -3.55 6.16 -13.94
CA LEU A 177 -3.65 6.77 -12.61
C LEU A 177 -2.86 8.07 -12.60
N ILE A 178 -3.47 9.15 -12.11
CA ILE A 178 -2.86 10.49 -12.06
C ILE A 178 -2.51 10.81 -10.61
N LEU A 179 -1.23 11.02 -10.34
CA LEU A 179 -0.68 11.25 -9.01
C LEU A 179 0.21 12.51 -9.01
N PRO A 180 0.38 13.20 -7.88
CA PRO A 180 1.35 14.28 -7.78
C PRO A 180 2.78 13.76 -7.92
N PHE A 181 3.66 14.58 -8.50
CA PHE A 181 5.09 14.31 -8.56
C PHE A 181 5.80 14.83 -7.31
N PHE A 182 6.74 14.05 -6.77
CA PHE A 182 7.62 14.46 -5.67
C PHE A 182 9.08 14.48 -6.13
N SER A 183 9.68 15.67 -6.10
CA SER A 183 11.06 15.94 -6.55
C SER A 183 12.14 15.31 -5.68
N GLY A 184 11.85 15.01 -4.41
CA GLY A 184 12.82 14.41 -3.49
C GLY A 184 13.18 12.96 -3.81
N GLY A 185 12.57 12.36 -4.84
CA GLY A 185 12.85 11.00 -5.28
C GLY A 185 12.34 9.95 -4.30
N SER A 186 12.82 8.72 -4.44
CA SER A 186 12.49 7.63 -3.51
C SER A 186 13.54 7.46 -2.41
N LEU A 187 13.12 6.91 -1.26
CA LEU A 187 13.98 6.55 -0.15
C LEU A 187 15.14 5.65 -0.61
N TYR A 188 14.88 4.74 -1.55
CA TYR A 188 15.91 3.91 -2.17
C TYR A 188 17.06 4.75 -2.76
N HIS A 189 16.75 5.73 -3.61
CA HIS A 189 17.78 6.59 -4.21
C HIS A 189 18.44 7.46 -3.14
N PHE A 190 17.65 8.00 -2.21
CA PHE A 190 18.18 8.81 -1.11
C PHE A 190 19.22 8.06 -0.25
N LEU A 191 18.99 6.77 0.03
CA LEU A 191 19.93 5.91 0.75
C LEU A 191 21.15 5.54 -0.10
N LYS A 192 20.92 5.25 -1.40
CA LYS A 192 21.95 4.81 -2.35
C LYS A 192 22.92 5.93 -2.74
N ASP A 193 22.40 7.14 -2.96
CA ASP A 193 23.20 8.32 -3.34
C ASP A 193 24.16 8.72 -2.21
N GLY A 194 23.92 8.27 -0.97
CA GLY A 194 24.84 8.42 0.14
C GLY A 194 25.06 9.89 0.53
N SER A 195 24.04 10.74 0.38
CA SER A 195 24.11 12.14 0.80
C SER A 195 24.46 12.23 2.30
N LYS A 196 25.14 13.30 2.73
CA LYS A 196 25.48 13.50 4.16
C LYS A 196 24.23 13.50 5.04
N GLU A 197 23.14 14.08 4.55
CA GLU A 197 21.82 14.11 5.21
C GLU A 197 21.28 12.71 5.45
N SER A 198 21.50 11.79 4.51
CA SER A 198 20.98 10.43 4.65
C SER A 198 21.49 9.75 5.91
N TYR A 199 22.71 10.05 6.38
CA TYR A 199 23.32 9.49 7.58
C TYR A 199 22.95 10.22 8.89
N GLN A 200 22.06 11.22 8.84
CA GLN A 200 21.58 11.90 10.04
C GLN A 200 20.51 11.06 10.72
N TRP A 201 20.70 10.81 12.01
CA TRP A 201 19.77 9.99 12.78
C TRP A 201 18.39 10.63 12.87
N GLU A 202 18.32 11.95 13.07
CA GLU A 202 17.08 12.72 13.14
C GLU A 202 16.22 12.49 11.90
N LEU A 203 16.86 12.49 10.72
CA LEU A 203 16.15 12.28 9.48
C LEU A 203 15.71 10.82 9.30
N ILE A 204 16.56 9.85 9.68
CA ILE A 204 16.19 8.43 9.70
C ILE A 204 14.98 8.20 10.62
N HIS A 205 14.99 8.79 11.81
CA HIS A 205 13.91 8.70 12.77
C HIS A 205 12.64 9.37 12.24
N GLN A 206 12.74 10.60 11.74
CA GLN A 206 11.61 11.34 11.15
C GLN A 206 10.95 10.56 10.00
N VAL A 207 11.76 10.02 9.08
CA VAL A 207 11.28 9.21 7.97
C VAL A 207 10.62 7.92 8.49
N SER A 208 11.21 7.26 9.48
CA SER A 208 10.65 6.04 10.07
C SER A 208 9.30 6.28 10.72
N VAL A 209 9.16 7.39 11.47
CA VAL A 209 7.90 7.82 12.08
C VAL A 209 6.86 8.10 11.00
N GLY A 210 7.19 8.92 9.99
CA GLY A 210 6.24 9.25 8.93
C GLY A 210 5.78 8.03 8.12
N ILE A 211 6.65 7.06 7.88
CA ILE A 211 6.26 5.79 7.23
C ILE A 211 5.26 5.04 8.12
N ALA A 212 5.56 4.93 9.42
CA ALA A 212 4.68 4.23 10.36
C ALA A 212 3.32 4.92 10.52
N GLU A 213 3.26 6.26 10.44
CA GLU A 213 2.02 7.03 10.45
C GLU A 213 1.17 6.81 9.20
N GLY A 214 1.80 6.85 8.01
CA GLY A 214 1.12 6.54 6.76
C GLY A 214 0.55 5.11 6.76
N LEU A 215 1.33 4.14 7.24
CA LEU A 215 0.90 2.75 7.30
C LEU A 215 -0.19 2.51 8.37
N ASP A 216 -0.12 3.17 9.51
CA ASP A 216 -1.17 3.11 10.54
C ASP A 216 -2.49 3.70 10.03
N HIS A 217 -2.43 4.79 9.25
CA HIS A 217 -3.61 5.33 8.59
C HIS A 217 -4.26 4.30 7.66
N LEU A 218 -3.47 3.62 6.81
CA LEU A 218 -3.98 2.57 5.93
C LEU A 218 -4.60 1.39 6.70
N HIS A 219 -3.90 0.92 7.75
CA HIS A 219 -4.32 -0.26 8.50
C HIS A 219 -5.51 0.01 9.43
N ASN A 220 -5.55 1.17 10.08
CA ASN A 220 -6.42 1.43 11.22
C ASN A 220 -7.18 2.76 11.16
N GLY A 221 -6.76 3.69 10.30
CA GLY A 221 -7.37 5.03 10.18
C GLY A 221 -8.55 5.10 9.22
N LEU A 222 -8.76 4.09 8.38
CA LEU A 222 -9.84 4.02 7.40
C LEU A 222 -11.01 3.14 7.90
N PRO A 223 -12.26 3.43 7.49
CA PRO A 223 -13.41 2.56 7.81
C PRO A 223 -13.24 1.11 7.31
N ARG A 224 -12.53 0.95 6.19
CA ARG A 224 -12.08 -0.34 5.66
C ARG A 224 -10.56 -0.31 5.58
N PRO A 225 -9.86 -1.19 6.33
CA PRO A 225 -8.41 -1.29 6.25
C PRO A 225 -7.92 -1.55 4.84
N VAL A 226 -6.85 -0.85 4.45
CA VAL A 226 -6.13 -1.07 3.20
C VAL A 226 -4.76 -1.66 3.54
N VAL A 227 -4.43 -2.78 2.93
CA VAL A 227 -3.07 -3.34 2.97
C VAL A 227 -2.25 -2.67 1.87
N HIS A 228 -1.05 -2.22 2.17
CA HIS A 228 -0.17 -1.62 1.17
C HIS A 228 0.21 -2.66 0.11
N GLY A 229 0.69 -3.83 0.53
CA GLY A 229 0.94 -5.02 -0.29
C GLY A 229 2.19 -4.94 -1.18
N ASN A 230 2.66 -3.74 -1.49
CA ASN A 230 3.88 -3.50 -2.28
C ASN A 230 4.83 -2.52 -1.55
N LEU A 231 4.99 -2.67 -0.24
CA LEU A 231 5.79 -1.73 0.57
C LEU A 231 7.28 -2.03 0.38
N LYS A 232 8.05 -1.04 -0.09
CA LYS A 232 9.50 -1.10 -0.31
C LYS A 232 10.08 0.31 -0.39
N SER A 233 11.39 0.48 -0.22
CA SER A 233 12.01 1.82 -0.24
C SER A 233 11.86 2.58 -1.56
N LYS A 234 11.70 1.87 -2.69
CA LYS A 234 11.37 2.49 -3.98
C LYS A 234 9.97 3.13 -4.02
N ASN A 235 9.06 2.67 -3.16
CA ASN A 235 7.68 3.15 -3.05
C ASN A 235 7.47 4.10 -1.85
N ILE A 236 8.55 4.58 -1.24
CA ILE A 236 8.52 5.66 -0.26
C ILE A 236 9.15 6.87 -0.94
N LEU A 237 8.34 7.83 -1.34
CA LEU A 237 8.82 9.09 -1.92
C LEU A 237 9.15 10.08 -0.81
N LEU A 238 10.10 10.97 -1.06
CA LEU A 238 10.42 12.08 -0.16
C LEU A 238 9.91 13.39 -0.78
N ASP A 239 9.17 14.18 0.01
CA ASP A 239 8.86 15.55 -0.37
C ASP A 239 10.05 16.50 -0.13
N ASP A 240 9.89 17.77 -0.49
CA ASP A 240 10.96 18.77 -0.38
C ASP A 240 11.39 19.02 1.07
N SER A 241 10.55 18.67 2.06
CA SER A 241 10.87 18.72 3.49
C SER A 241 11.38 17.37 4.03
N ARG A 242 11.76 16.46 3.13
CA ARG A 242 12.18 15.08 3.44
C ARG A 242 11.15 14.27 4.23
N ARG A 243 9.86 14.61 4.14
CA ARG A 243 8.82 13.79 4.75
C ARG A 243 8.47 12.63 3.81
N PRO A 244 8.31 11.42 4.34
CA PRO A 244 8.00 10.25 3.52
C PRO A 244 6.55 10.29 3.05
N ARG A 245 6.33 9.78 1.84
CA ARG A 245 5.02 9.57 1.21
C ARG A 245 4.96 8.21 0.58
N LEU A 246 4.14 7.32 1.12
CA LEU A 246 3.98 5.96 0.62
C LEU A 246 3.15 6.01 -0.67
N SER A 247 3.71 5.50 -1.75
CA SER A 247 3.09 5.39 -3.06
C SER A 247 2.66 3.94 -3.34
N ASP A 248 1.79 3.75 -4.33
CA ASP A 248 1.37 2.43 -4.83
C ASP A 248 0.70 1.52 -3.78
N PHE A 249 0.16 2.09 -2.70
CA PHE A 249 -0.62 1.33 -1.73
C PHE A 249 -1.89 0.75 -2.40
N GLY A 250 -2.18 -0.52 -2.13
CA GLY A 250 -3.37 -1.18 -2.66
C GLY A 250 -3.36 -1.40 -4.17
N LEU A 251 -2.26 -1.15 -4.89
CA LEU A 251 -2.21 -1.29 -6.36
C LEU A 251 -2.55 -2.71 -6.82
N HIS A 252 -2.21 -3.73 -6.04
CA HIS A 252 -2.57 -5.12 -6.29
C HIS A 252 -4.08 -5.39 -6.35
N LEU A 253 -4.91 -4.53 -5.76
CA LEU A 253 -6.38 -4.62 -5.83
C LEU A 253 -6.92 -4.23 -7.21
N LEU A 254 -6.12 -3.51 -8.00
CA LEU A 254 -6.47 -3.13 -9.37
C LEU A 254 -6.01 -4.19 -10.37
N LEU A 255 -4.98 -4.96 -10.04
CA LEU A 255 -4.39 -5.93 -10.95
C LEU A 255 -5.20 -7.21 -11.04
N ASN A 256 -5.18 -7.84 -12.21
CA ASN A 256 -5.67 -9.21 -12.33
C ASN A 256 -4.77 -10.18 -11.51
N PRO A 257 -5.23 -11.42 -11.23
CA PRO A 257 -4.50 -12.34 -10.37
C PRO A 257 -3.07 -12.65 -10.83
N ASN A 258 -2.83 -12.73 -12.14
CA ASN A 258 -1.51 -13.04 -12.70
C ASN A 258 -0.54 -11.88 -12.49
N SER A 259 -0.93 -10.66 -12.86
CA SER A 259 -0.11 -9.47 -12.65
C SER A 259 0.07 -9.11 -11.17
N GLY A 260 -0.93 -9.42 -10.33
CA GLY A 260 -0.78 -9.37 -8.88
C GLY A 260 0.29 -10.35 -8.38
N GLN A 261 0.34 -11.56 -8.91
CA GLN A 261 1.36 -12.54 -8.55
C GLN A 261 2.77 -12.13 -9.03
N GLU A 262 2.90 -11.59 -10.24
CA GLU A 262 4.17 -11.03 -10.73
C GLU A 262 4.68 -9.88 -9.85
N MET A 263 3.78 -9.03 -9.34
CA MET A 263 4.14 -8.00 -8.37
C MET A 263 4.73 -8.61 -7.10
N LEU A 264 4.14 -9.70 -6.60
CA LEU A 264 4.63 -10.41 -5.42
C LEU A 264 6.00 -11.06 -5.65
N GLU A 265 6.23 -11.62 -6.84
CA GLU A 265 7.50 -12.22 -7.23
C GLU A 265 8.61 -11.16 -7.34
N ALA A 266 8.30 -10.00 -7.91
CA ALA A 266 9.22 -8.85 -7.91
C ALA A 266 9.55 -8.40 -6.47
N LEU A 267 8.55 -8.32 -5.59
CA LEU A 267 8.76 -7.99 -4.18
C LEU A 267 9.66 -9.03 -3.47
N ALA A 268 9.56 -10.31 -3.85
CA ALA A 268 10.41 -11.37 -3.35
C ALA A 268 11.85 -11.24 -3.84
N ALA A 269 12.05 -11.00 -5.14
CA ALA A 269 13.36 -10.80 -5.74
C ALA A 269 14.08 -9.58 -5.15
N GLU A 270 13.32 -8.55 -4.77
CA GLU A 270 13.83 -7.36 -4.10
C GLU A 270 14.04 -7.55 -2.58
N GLY A 271 13.65 -8.69 -2.00
CA GLY A 271 13.92 -9.03 -0.58
C GLY A 271 12.88 -8.54 0.45
N TYR A 272 11.77 -7.97 0.01
CA TYR A 272 10.74 -7.39 0.90
C TYR A 272 9.57 -8.32 1.22
N LYS A 273 9.43 -9.44 0.48
CA LYS A 273 8.32 -10.38 0.66
C LYS A 273 8.42 -11.12 1.99
N SER A 274 7.35 -11.13 2.76
CA SER A 274 7.26 -11.93 3.98
C SER A 274 7.21 -13.44 3.69
N PRO A 275 7.80 -14.28 4.55
CA PRO A 275 7.96 -15.71 4.27
C PRO A 275 6.64 -16.48 4.17
N GLU A 276 5.57 -16.02 4.83
CA GLU A 276 4.24 -16.63 4.77
C GLU A 276 3.43 -16.21 3.53
N LEU A 277 3.80 -15.11 2.85
CA LEU A 277 3.02 -14.56 1.75
C LEU A 277 3.32 -15.31 0.46
N MET A 278 2.47 -16.28 0.13
CA MET A 278 2.61 -17.11 -1.06
C MET A 278 1.85 -16.56 -2.27
N LYS A 279 0.67 -15.98 -2.03
CA LYS A 279 -0.21 -15.41 -3.06
C LYS A 279 -0.49 -13.95 -2.78
N MET A 280 -0.49 -13.11 -3.82
CA MET A 280 -0.68 -11.66 -3.62
C MET A 280 -2.02 -11.32 -2.93
N ARG A 281 -3.07 -12.08 -3.23
CA ARG A 281 -4.40 -11.93 -2.60
C ARG A 281 -4.43 -12.19 -1.09
N GLU A 282 -3.38 -12.82 -0.54
CA GLU A 282 -3.24 -13.12 0.89
C GLU A 282 -2.40 -12.05 1.61
N ALA A 283 -2.06 -10.95 0.93
CA ALA A 283 -1.38 -9.82 1.54
C ALA A 283 -2.17 -9.31 2.75
N SER A 284 -1.46 -9.04 3.83
CA SER A 284 -2.05 -8.73 5.13
C SER A 284 -1.32 -7.56 5.80
N LYS A 285 -1.91 -7.04 6.87
CA LYS A 285 -1.22 -6.06 7.73
C LYS A 285 0.14 -6.60 8.20
N ALA A 286 0.20 -7.88 8.57
CA ALA A 286 1.44 -8.50 9.04
C ALA A 286 2.50 -8.61 7.95
N SER A 287 2.13 -8.82 6.68
CA SER A 287 3.12 -8.81 5.59
C SER A 287 3.67 -7.41 5.34
N ASP A 288 2.84 -6.36 5.46
CA ASP A 288 3.34 -4.97 5.39
C ASP A 288 4.32 -4.66 6.54
N ILE A 289 4.05 -5.13 7.76
CA ILE A 289 4.97 -4.97 8.90
C ILE A 289 6.32 -5.62 8.63
N TYR A 290 6.34 -6.80 8.01
CA TYR A 290 7.59 -7.44 7.62
C TYR A 290 8.38 -6.57 6.63
N SER A 291 7.73 -6.11 5.56
CA SER A 291 8.38 -5.24 4.58
C SER A 291 8.86 -3.91 5.21
N LEU A 292 8.12 -3.37 6.18
CA LEU A 292 8.53 -2.20 6.98
C LEU A 292 9.81 -2.50 7.78
N GLY A 293 9.91 -3.67 8.41
CA GLY A 293 11.12 -4.11 9.10
C GLY A 293 12.34 -4.15 8.18
N ILE A 294 12.17 -4.67 6.96
CA ILE A 294 13.24 -4.68 5.94
C ILE A 294 13.68 -3.26 5.57
N ILE A 295 12.73 -2.32 5.42
CA ILE A 295 13.05 -0.90 5.16
C ILE A 295 13.84 -0.29 6.33
N PHE A 296 13.43 -0.54 7.57
CA PHE A 296 14.16 -0.05 8.75
C PHE A 296 15.59 -0.60 8.80
N LEU A 297 15.78 -1.88 8.48
CA LEU A 297 17.10 -2.48 8.38
C LEU A 297 17.92 -1.86 7.24
N GLU A 298 17.33 -1.63 6.07
CA GLU A 298 17.98 -0.94 4.95
C GLU A 298 18.47 0.47 5.35
N MET A 299 17.66 1.23 6.08
CA MET A 299 18.01 2.59 6.53
C MET A 299 19.21 2.64 7.48
N ILE A 300 19.31 1.70 8.42
CA ILE A 300 20.38 1.70 9.44
C ILE A 300 21.63 0.92 9.01
N THR A 301 21.49 -0.06 8.10
CA THR A 301 22.62 -0.87 7.61
C THR A 301 23.21 -0.37 6.30
N ARG A 302 22.42 0.36 5.49
CA ARG A 302 22.77 0.78 4.11
C ARG A 302 23.04 -0.37 3.15
N LYS A 303 22.56 -1.56 3.49
CA LYS A 303 22.67 -2.74 2.63
C LYS A 303 21.36 -2.92 1.87
N GLU A 304 21.49 -3.09 0.56
CA GLU A 304 20.34 -3.41 -0.28
C GLU A 304 19.82 -4.82 0.09
N PRO A 305 18.50 -4.99 0.30
CA PRO A 305 17.93 -6.28 0.71
C PRO A 305 18.13 -7.40 -0.32
N SER A 306 18.37 -7.07 -1.60
CA SER A 306 18.56 -8.05 -2.67
C SER A 306 20.02 -8.44 -2.94
N SER A 307 20.99 -7.91 -2.19
CA SER A 307 22.41 -8.18 -2.46
C SER A 307 22.89 -9.47 -1.79
N GLU A 308 23.45 -10.35 -2.63
CA GLU A 308 24.09 -11.66 -2.39
C GLU A 308 23.17 -12.88 -2.41
N LEU A 309 23.20 -13.61 -3.54
CA LEU A 309 22.77 -15.01 -3.74
C LEU A 309 21.50 -15.42 -3.00
N ALA A 310 20.43 -15.65 -3.79
CA ALA A 310 19.16 -16.22 -3.35
C ALA A 310 19.36 -17.09 -2.10
N PRO A 311 18.81 -16.71 -0.94
CA PRO A 311 19.06 -17.45 0.27
C PRO A 311 18.66 -18.92 0.03
N PRO A 312 19.46 -19.93 0.41
CA PRO A 312 18.98 -21.31 0.42
C PRO A 312 17.62 -21.35 1.13
N ALA A 313 16.71 -22.20 0.67
CA ALA A 313 15.27 -22.24 0.99
C ALA A 313 14.87 -22.19 2.49
N ASN A 314 15.85 -22.22 3.40
CA ASN A 314 15.72 -22.17 4.84
C ASN A 314 16.00 -20.80 5.47
N ARG A 315 16.43 -19.77 4.70
CA ARG A 315 16.79 -18.44 5.24
C ARG A 315 15.63 -17.44 5.12
N ARG A 316 15.35 -16.73 6.22
CA ARG A 316 14.11 -15.98 6.48
C ARG A 316 14.28 -14.46 6.53
N LEU A 317 15.50 -13.97 6.28
CA LEU A 317 15.84 -12.58 5.95
C LEU A 317 16.79 -12.62 4.74
N PRO A 318 16.98 -11.49 4.03
CA PRO A 318 18.11 -11.31 3.15
C PRO A 318 19.41 -11.86 3.76
N SER A 319 20.20 -12.59 2.98
CA SER A 319 21.50 -13.15 3.36
C SER A 319 22.43 -12.09 3.98
N SER A 320 22.40 -10.88 3.43
CA SER A 320 23.13 -9.68 3.88
C SER A 320 22.78 -9.24 5.31
N ILE A 321 21.62 -9.66 5.81
CA ILE A 321 21.08 -9.34 7.14
C ILE A 321 21.13 -10.56 8.07
N TRP A 322 20.85 -11.77 7.57
CA TRP A 322 20.72 -12.97 8.40
C TRP A 322 22.03 -13.41 9.06
N ASN A 323 23.14 -13.45 8.30
CA ASN A 323 24.40 -14.02 8.80
C ASN A 323 24.96 -13.24 10.02
N PRO A 324 25.05 -11.90 10.00
CA PRO A 324 25.63 -11.19 11.14
C PRO A 324 24.72 -11.15 12.38
N VAL A 325 23.39 -11.22 12.21
CA VAL A 325 22.46 -11.33 13.35
C VAL A 325 22.65 -12.64 14.10
N PHE A 326 22.78 -13.73 13.37
CA PHE A 326 22.94 -15.06 13.97
C PHE A 326 24.32 -15.23 14.64
N ASP A 327 25.34 -14.57 14.11
CA ASP A 327 26.72 -14.62 14.64
C ASP A 327 26.95 -13.73 15.87
N GLY A 328 25.90 -13.10 16.42
CA GLY A 328 26.03 -12.18 17.56
C GLY A 328 26.69 -10.84 17.21
N LYS A 329 26.76 -10.52 15.92
CA LYS A 329 27.45 -9.35 15.34
C LYS A 329 26.47 -8.28 14.85
N ALA A 330 25.30 -8.18 15.48
CA ALA A 330 24.28 -7.20 15.11
C ALA A 330 24.81 -5.75 15.13
N ALA A 331 25.72 -5.43 16.04
CA ALA A 331 26.38 -4.11 16.09
C ALA A 331 27.28 -3.83 14.87
N GLU A 332 27.88 -4.87 14.27
CA GLU A 332 28.70 -4.76 13.05
C GLU A 332 27.84 -4.52 11.79
N MET A 333 26.51 -4.65 11.88
CA MET A 333 25.59 -4.37 10.77
C MET A 333 25.23 -2.90 10.63
N LEU A 334 25.29 -2.15 11.73
CA LEU A 334 25.02 -0.73 11.70
C LEU A 334 26.05 -0.04 10.81
N CYS A 335 25.58 0.88 9.97
CA CYS A 335 26.47 1.61 9.09
C CYS A 335 27.52 2.37 9.93
N PRO A 336 28.84 2.15 9.72
CA PRO A 336 29.88 2.80 10.51
C PRO A 336 29.81 4.33 10.45
N GLU A 337 29.40 4.89 9.30
CA GLU A 337 29.22 6.33 9.14
C GLU A 337 28.03 6.86 9.95
N LEU A 338 26.94 6.10 10.03
CA LEU A 338 25.79 6.45 10.87
C LEU A 338 26.20 6.47 12.36
N LEU A 339 26.92 5.44 12.82
CA LEU A 339 27.44 5.37 14.19
C LEU A 339 28.37 6.55 14.49
N ARG A 340 29.37 6.77 13.64
CA ARG A 340 30.36 7.83 13.81
C ARG A 340 29.72 9.21 13.91
N ARG A 341 28.74 9.50 13.05
CA ARG A 341 28.02 10.78 13.08
C ARG A 341 27.13 10.91 14.30
N SER A 342 26.41 9.85 14.64
CA SER A 342 25.54 9.82 15.82
C SER A 342 26.32 10.11 17.11
N THR A 343 27.50 9.50 17.27
CA THR A 343 28.39 9.77 18.40
C THR A 343 28.97 11.18 18.37
N LYS A 344 29.37 11.67 17.19
CA LYS A 344 29.99 13.00 17.04
C LYS A 344 29.00 14.14 17.27
N GLU A 345 27.79 14.01 16.75
CA GLU A 345 26.71 15.01 16.86
C GLU A 345 25.94 14.87 18.17
N GLY A 346 26.11 13.76 18.90
CA GLY A 346 25.39 13.47 20.13
C GLY A 346 23.89 13.27 19.90
N SER A 347 23.47 13.03 18.66
CA SER A 347 22.08 12.98 18.21
C SER A 347 21.30 11.83 18.83
N ILE A 348 21.94 10.70 19.12
CA ILE A 348 21.30 9.55 19.77
C ILE A 348 22.28 8.80 20.67
N LYS A 349 21.76 8.24 21.76
CA LYS A 349 22.47 7.27 22.62
C LYS A 349 22.59 5.92 21.90
N GLU A 350 23.68 5.19 22.11
CA GLU A 350 23.87 3.84 21.53
C GLU A 350 22.67 2.92 21.79
N ASP A 351 22.06 3.00 22.99
CA ASP A 351 20.85 2.27 23.36
C ASP A 351 19.69 2.49 22.39
N GLY A 352 19.50 3.72 21.88
CA GLY A 352 18.39 4.02 20.98
C GLY A 352 18.58 3.45 19.58
N LEU A 353 19.82 3.39 19.08
CA LEU A 353 20.13 2.69 17.82
C LEU A 353 19.89 1.19 17.95
N LEU A 354 20.28 0.62 19.10
CA LEU A 354 20.03 -0.78 19.41
C LEU A 354 18.54 -1.08 19.53
N GLU A 355 17.76 -0.24 20.20
CA GLU A 355 16.30 -0.38 20.31
C GLU A 355 15.62 -0.30 18.94
N PHE A 356 16.07 0.61 18.07
CA PHE A 356 15.57 0.71 16.70
C PHE A 356 15.89 -0.55 15.88
N PHE A 357 17.12 -1.06 16.01
CA PHE A 357 17.50 -2.32 15.39
C PHE A 357 16.64 -3.49 15.88
N GLN A 358 16.41 -3.61 17.19
CA GLN A 358 15.55 -4.63 17.78
C GLN A 358 14.10 -4.51 17.30
N LEU A 359 13.58 -3.29 17.16
CA LEU A 359 12.27 -3.04 16.58
C LEU A 359 12.19 -3.54 15.14
N ALA A 360 13.18 -3.20 14.30
CA ALA A 360 13.25 -3.65 12.91
C ALA A 360 13.29 -5.19 12.82
N MET A 361 14.07 -5.84 13.68
CA MET A 361 14.13 -7.29 13.78
C MET A 361 12.81 -7.93 14.23
N ALA A 362 12.09 -7.30 15.17
CA ALA A 362 10.78 -7.77 15.61
C ALA A 362 9.73 -7.70 14.48
N CYS A 363 9.74 -6.62 13.69
CA CYS A 363 8.92 -6.49 12.48
C CYS A 363 9.22 -7.60 11.47
N CYS A 364 10.49 -7.97 11.35
CA CYS A 364 11.01 -9.02 10.47
C CYS A 364 10.82 -10.46 11.00
N SER A 365 10.03 -10.67 12.07
CA SER A 365 9.80 -12.01 12.62
C SER A 365 9.23 -12.97 11.55
N PRO A 366 9.75 -14.20 11.42
CA PRO A 366 9.20 -15.18 10.48
C PRO A 366 7.75 -15.57 10.79
N SER A 367 7.36 -15.51 12.06
CA SER A 367 5.97 -15.74 12.47
C SER A 367 5.19 -14.43 12.41
N PRO A 368 4.15 -14.31 11.58
CA PRO A 368 3.35 -13.09 11.49
C PRO A 368 2.66 -12.74 12.81
N LEU A 369 2.39 -13.72 13.67
CA LEU A 369 1.77 -13.51 14.99
C LEU A 369 2.70 -12.87 16.03
N LEU A 370 4.02 -12.95 15.81
CA LEU A 370 5.02 -12.37 16.71
C LEU A 370 5.44 -10.96 16.27
N ARG A 371 4.98 -10.49 15.11
CA ARG A 371 5.27 -9.14 14.63
C ARG A 371 4.45 -8.14 15.43
N PRO A 372 5.02 -7.00 15.83
CA PRO A 372 4.24 -5.92 16.44
C PRO A 372 3.19 -5.41 15.45
N ASP A 373 2.04 -4.96 15.94
CA ASP A 373 1.14 -4.20 15.08
C ASP A 373 1.73 -2.79 14.84
N ILE A 374 1.19 -2.07 13.85
CA ILE A 374 1.73 -0.76 13.48
C ILE A 374 1.60 0.29 14.59
N LYS A 375 0.63 0.15 15.51
CA LYS A 375 0.49 1.07 16.66
C LYS A 375 1.59 0.82 17.68
N ASP A 376 1.95 -0.44 17.92
CA ASP A 376 3.09 -0.80 18.75
C ASP A 376 4.42 -0.32 18.15
N VAL A 377 4.58 -0.43 16.82
CA VAL A 377 5.73 0.13 16.09
C VAL A 377 5.80 1.65 16.31
N ARG A 378 4.70 2.38 16.12
CA ARG A 378 4.65 3.84 16.35
C ARG A 378 5.01 4.21 17.78
N ARG A 379 4.49 3.47 18.77
CA ARG A 379 4.80 3.70 20.19
C ARG A 379 6.30 3.53 20.45
N LYS A 380 6.90 2.44 19.98
CA LYS A 380 8.34 2.19 20.12
C LYS A 380 9.19 3.24 19.42
N LEU A 381 8.82 3.68 18.22
CA LEU A 381 9.51 4.78 17.54
C LEU A 381 9.45 6.09 18.33
N ALA A 382 8.31 6.40 18.96
CA ALA A 382 8.18 7.57 19.80
C ALA A 382 9.08 7.47 21.06
N ASP A 383 9.17 6.30 21.68
CA ASP A 383 10.04 6.05 22.83
C ASP A 383 11.53 6.21 22.45
N ILE A 384 11.95 5.62 21.33
CA ILE A 384 13.30 5.79 20.77
C ILE A 384 13.59 7.27 20.48
N GLY A 385 12.59 8.01 19.98
CA GLY A 385 12.71 9.45 19.73
C GLY A 385 13.00 10.27 20.98
N ARG A 386 12.62 9.81 22.18
CA ARG A 386 12.96 10.49 23.44
C ARG A 386 14.40 10.24 23.88
N LEU A 387 15.08 9.27 23.28
CA LEU A 387 16.51 9.02 23.49
C LEU A 387 17.39 9.94 22.62
N VAL A 388 16.78 10.72 21.72
CA VAL A 388 17.43 11.80 20.97
C VAL A 388 17.76 12.93 21.93
N ARG A 389 19.00 13.42 21.91
CA ARG A 389 19.38 14.57 22.75
C ARG A 389 18.86 15.85 22.08
N PRO A 390 18.30 16.81 22.84
CA PRO A 390 17.97 18.11 22.25
C PRO A 390 19.23 18.77 21.70
N PRO A 391 19.14 19.51 20.57
CA PRO A 391 20.29 20.24 20.05
C PRO A 391 20.80 21.21 21.12
N SER A 392 22.11 21.15 21.37
CA SER A 392 22.82 22.00 22.34
C SER A 392 22.87 23.46 21.92
#